data_AF-A0AAD7E6T6-F1
#
_entry.id   AF-A0AAD7E6T6-F1
#
_cell.length_a   1.000
_cell.length_b   1.000
_cell.length_c   1.000
_cell.angle_alpha   90.00
_cell.angle_beta   90.00
_cell.angle_gamma   90.00
#
_symmetry.space_group_name_H-M   'P 1'
#
loop_
_entity.id
_entity.type
_entity.pdbx_description
1 polymer ?
#
loop_
_entity_poly.entity_id
_entity_poly.type
_entity_poly.pdbx_seq_one_letter_code
_entity_poly.pdbx_strand_id
1 'polypeptide(L)'
;MGVQSDGEKDVDEQDSLPPHPGWFSRQEVTISDSAAAPAAAAATVSIYTTTNPVGGGIAALVPTAACSPEATIPSSASQVSVPAVPPSTGLAEVPCSEDTALLAHRDQQLRPGVPGTNTTAAGSSIICPSEALEWFSSAFSQMTATNLGPHFDALLVAWTRIETASKFENGPYSLSSKGRPAEVTRWIQGKHSRIPEVKSVTAYSGAWWRWWDSLQPEWRVRGSDGKWAIQESYGEWEDALLVWGNNGHLTLVASLYFWGLAALKSTTLPSSWEAAVIDVTWILKGIALDYENYVKKSGRR
;
A
#
# COMPACT_ATOMS: atom_id res chain seq x y z
N MET A 1 -60.56 9.78 -46.46
CA MET A 1 -60.27 10.10 -45.05
C MET A 1 -59.20 9.14 -44.59
N GLY A 2 -57.94 9.56 -44.70
CA GLY A 2 -56.79 8.81 -44.22
C GLY A 2 -56.29 9.44 -42.93
N VAL A 3 -55.85 8.59 -42.00
CA VAL A 3 -54.91 8.97 -40.94
C VAL A 3 -54.02 7.75 -40.72
N GLN A 4 -52.80 7.84 -41.25
CA GLN A 4 -51.64 7.06 -40.83
C GLN A 4 -51.18 7.60 -39.47
N SER A 5 -50.84 6.71 -38.55
CA SER A 5 -50.20 7.07 -37.28
C SER A 5 -49.02 6.13 -37.07
N ASP A 6 -47.89 6.53 -37.63
CA ASP A 6 -46.57 5.99 -37.30
C ASP A 6 -46.09 6.66 -36.00
N GLY A 7 -45.81 5.84 -35.00
CA GLY A 7 -45.27 6.25 -33.70
C GLY A 7 -43.93 5.57 -33.48
N GLU A 8 -42.92 6.04 -34.20
CA GLU A 8 -41.51 5.75 -33.97
C GLU A 8 -41.10 6.36 -32.62
N LYS A 9 -40.62 5.53 -31.69
CA LYS A 9 -40.01 6.00 -30.43
C LYS A 9 -38.50 5.92 -30.59
N ASP A 10 -37.93 7.09 -30.80
CA ASP A 10 -36.51 7.35 -30.84
C ASP A 10 -35.82 7.00 -29.50
N VAL A 11 -34.78 6.17 -29.68
CA VAL A 11 -33.40 6.35 -29.19
C VAL A 11 -33.20 6.57 -27.68
N ASP A 12 -32.71 5.52 -27.05
CA ASP A 12 -31.88 5.55 -25.84
C ASP A 12 -30.70 6.52 -26.03
N GLU A 13 -30.87 7.76 -25.60
CA GLU A 13 -29.80 8.72 -25.37
C GLU A 13 -29.08 8.30 -24.07
N GLN A 14 -28.19 7.33 -24.19
CA GLN A 14 -27.17 7.06 -23.17
C GLN A 14 -26.30 8.31 -23.04
N ASP A 15 -26.56 9.05 -21.97
CA ASP A 15 -25.82 10.19 -21.46
C ASP A 15 -24.34 9.80 -21.27
N SER A 16 -23.60 9.90 -22.36
CA SER A 16 -22.18 9.60 -22.43
C SER A 16 -21.47 10.77 -21.76
N LEU A 17 -21.14 10.59 -20.48
CA LEU A 17 -20.35 11.53 -19.69
C LEU A 17 -19.16 12.04 -20.53
N PRO A 18 -18.97 13.36 -20.68
CA PRO A 18 -17.86 13.87 -21.45
C PRO A 18 -16.54 13.42 -20.82
N PRO A 19 -15.54 12.99 -21.62
CA PRO A 19 -14.22 12.68 -21.11
C PRO A 19 -13.67 13.89 -20.35
N HIS A 20 -13.22 13.67 -19.10
CA HIS A 20 -12.73 14.68 -18.18
C HIS A 20 -11.68 15.58 -18.86
N PRO A 21 -12.04 16.82 -19.27
CA PRO A 21 -11.13 17.68 -20.03
C PRO A 21 -10.35 18.51 -19.01
N GLY A 22 -9.16 18.05 -18.64
CA GLY A 22 -8.27 18.82 -17.77
C GLY A 22 -7.15 18.03 -17.09
N TRP A 23 -7.28 16.71 -16.97
CA TRP A 23 -6.21 15.89 -16.40
C TRP A 23 -5.14 15.52 -17.47
N PHE A 24 -5.51 15.49 -18.76
CA PHE A 24 -4.65 14.99 -19.84
C PHE A 24 -4.05 16.07 -20.77
N SER A 25 -3.63 17.22 -20.23
CA SER A 25 -2.74 18.13 -21.00
C SER A 25 -1.37 18.21 -20.35
N ARG A 26 -0.65 17.09 -20.39
CA ARG A 26 0.81 17.14 -20.40
C ARG A 26 1.21 17.60 -21.79
N GLN A 27 1.72 18.82 -21.90
CA GLN A 27 2.43 19.25 -23.09
C GLN A 27 3.52 18.23 -23.39
N GLU A 28 3.52 17.67 -24.60
CA GLU A 28 4.69 17.01 -25.13
C GLU A 28 5.82 18.04 -25.14
N VAL A 29 6.78 17.89 -24.23
CA VAL A 29 8.06 18.58 -24.33
C VAL A 29 8.74 17.96 -25.54
N THR A 30 8.54 18.58 -26.68
CA THR A 30 9.37 18.38 -27.86
C THR A 30 10.76 18.88 -27.51
N ILE A 31 11.64 17.94 -27.13
CA ILE A 31 13.08 18.20 -27.05
C ILE A 31 13.53 18.45 -28.48
N SER A 32 13.58 19.73 -28.87
CA SER A 32 14.25 20.15 -30.10
C SER A 32 15.75 20.09 -29.85
N ASP A 33 16.36 19.10 -30.49
CA ASP A 33 17.79 18.95 -30.69
C ASP A 33 18.33 20.20 -31.40
N SER A 34 19.25 20.94 -30.77
CA SER A 34 20.05 21.95 -31.44
C SER A 34 21.48 21.90 -30.91
N ALA A 35 22.35 21.45 -31.81
CA ALA A 35 23.76 21.16 -31.60
C ALA A 35 24.60 22.43 -31.35
N ALA A 36 25.53 22.33 -30.40
CA ALA A 36 26.87 22.90 -30.52
C ALA A 36 27.84 22.22 -29.55
N ALA A 37 28.81 21.49 -30.10
CA ALA A 37 30.00 20.98 -29.41
C ALA A 37 30.98 22.14 -29.10
N PRO A 38 32.02 22.00 -28.23
CA PRO A 38 33.13 21.07 -28.53
C PRO A 38 33.77 20.33 -27.33
N ALA A 39 34.39 19.18 -27.70
CA ALA A 39 35.66 18.60 -27.25
C ALA A 39 35.99 18.47 -25.74
N ALA A 40 36.12 17.24 -25.25
CA ALA A 40 37.41 16.52 -25.19
C ALA A 40 37.39 15.34 -24.19
N ALA A 41 38.29 14.38 -24.46
CA ALA A 41 38.83 13.32 -23.61
C ALA A 41 38.00 12.03 -23.43
N ALA A 42 38.56 10.99 -24.06
CA ALA A 42 38.10 9.62 -24.13
C ALA A 42 38.41 8.80 -22.86
N ALA A 43 37.57 7.80 -22.59
CA ALA A 43 37.98 6.57 -21.93
C ALA A 43 37.18 5.40 -22.52
N THR A 44 37.90 4.57 -23.26
CA THR A 44 37.45 3.35 -23.93
C THR A 44 37.20 2.24 -22.91
N VAL A 45 36.01 1.61 -22.91
CA VAL A 45 35.82 0.27 -22.35
C VAL A 45 35.07 -0.59 -23.37
N SER A 46 35.69 -1.73 -23.64
CA SER A 46 35.41 -2.70 -24.69
C SER A 46 34.21 -3.60 -24.34
N ILE A 47 33.27 -3.74 -25.27
CA ILE A 47 32.20 -4.75 -25.22
C ILE A 47 32.48 -5.83 -26.28
N TYR A 48 32.51 -7.09 -25.86
CA TYR A 48 32.57 -8.24 -26.75
C TYR A 48 31.16 -8.64 -27.17
N THR A 49 30.92 -8.62 -28.48
CA THR A 49 29.73 -9.18 -29.13
C THR A 49 30.09 -10.56 -29.67
N THR A 50 29.38 -11.61 -29.24
CA THR A 50 29.45 -12.93 -29.86
C THR A 50 28.18 -13.17 -30.67
N THR A 51 28.33 -13.18 -31.99
CA THR A 51 27.35 -13.64 -32.97
C THR A 51 27.49 -15.14 -33.21
N ASN A 52 26.39 -15.86 -33.44
CA ASN A 52 26.38 -17.05 -34.28
C ASN A 52 24.95 -17.36 -34.80
N PRO A 53 24.83 -18.16 -35.89
CA PRO A 53 23.98 -17.79 -37.01
C PRO A 53 22.78 -18.72 -37.26
N VAL A 54 22.04 -18.28 -38.28
CA VAL A 54 20.87 -18.82 -38.97
C VAL A 54 21.08 -20.22 -39.58
N GLY A 55 20.03 -21.04 -39.48
CA GLY A 55 19.72 -22.23 -40.31
C GLY A 55 18.63 -23.05 -39.59
N GLY A 56 17.49 -23.45 -40.14
CA GLY A 56 17.06 -23.60 -41.52
C GLY A 56 16.54 -25.03 -41.74
N GLY A 57 15.24 -25.26 -41.51
CA GLY A 57 14.43 -26.20 -42.28
C GLY A 57 14.21 -27.65 -41.80
N ILE A 58 12.95 -28.09 -42.04
CA ILE A 58 12.39 -29.43 -42.33
C ILE A 58 12.02 -30.44 -41.19
N ALA A 59 10.72 -30.41 -40.88
CA ALA A 59 9.71 -31.48 -40.92
C ALA A 59 10.05 -32.97 -40.61
N ALA A 60 9.20 -33.50 -39.71
CA ALA A 60 8.37 -34.72 -39.83
C ALA A 60 8.76 -36.01 -39.08
N LEU A 61 7.69 -36.59 -38.50
CA LEU A 61 7.40 -37.98 -38.15
C LEU A 61 7.74 -38.52 -36.75
N VAL A 62 6.63 -38.87 -36.08
CA VAL A 62 6.42 -39.79 -34.95
C VAL A 62 6.87 -41.22 -35.37
N PRO A 63 7.45 -42.03 -34.47
CA PRO A 63 6.63 -43.07 -33.84
C PRO A 63 6.94 -43.39 -32.37
N THR A 64 5.86 -43.77 -31.70
CA THR A 64 5.67 -44.61 -30.51
C THR A 64 6.71 -45.71 -30.29
N ALA A 65 7.21 -45.90 -29.06
CA ALA A 65 7.30 -47.19 -28.36
C ALA A 65 7.93 -47.06 -26.95
N ALA A 66 7.43 -47.90 -26.05
CA ALA A 66 7.75 -48.02 -24.64
C ALA A 66 9.10 -48.70 -24.33
N CYS A 67 9.68 -48.39 -23.17
CA CYS A 67 10.15 -49.37 -22.17
C CYS A 67 10.90 -48.66 -21.02
N SER A 68 10.48 -48.92 -19.78
CA SER A 68 11.35 -48.85 -18.58
C SER A 68 12.49 -49.87 -18.71
N PRO A 69 13.65 -49.63 -18.07
CA PRO A 69 13.80 -50.15 -16.71
C PRO A 69 14.59 -49.26 -15.73
N GLU A 70 14.13 -49.35 -14.49
CA GLU A 70 14.84 -49.39 -13.21
C GLU A 70 16.38 -49.41 -13.22
N ALA A 71 17.01 -48.43 -12.56
CA ALA A 71 18.41 -48.46 -12.12
C ALA A 71 18.65 -47.60 -10.85
N THR A 72 18.40 -48.22 -9.71
CA THR A 72 19.23 -48.33 -8.48
C THR A 72 20.59 -47.59 -8.40
N ILE A 73 20.69 -46.65 -7.42
CA ILE A 73 21.83 -46.31 -6.50
C ILE A 73 23.05 -45.54 -7.09
N PRO A 74 23.86 -44.71 -6.34
CA PRO A 74 23.91 -44.45 -4.89
C PRO A 74 23.86 -42.97 -4.41
N SER A 75 23.48 -42.87 -3.14
CA SER A 75 23.75 -41.77 -2.20
C SER A 75 25.26 -41.56 -1.99
N SER A 76 25.75 -40.33 -2.23
CA SER A 76 27.08 -39.87 -1.82
C SER A 76 26.92 -38.71 -0.85
N ALA A 77 27.15 -38.99 0.43
CA ALA A 77 27.24 -38.00 1.49
C ALA A 77 28.65 -37.42 1.53
N SER A 78 28.79 -36.15 1.13
CA SER A 78 30.02 -35.39 1.36
C SER A 78 29.94 -34.72 2.73
N GLN A 79 30.71 -35.24 3.67
CA GLN A 79 31.00 -34.59 4.95
C GLN A 79 31.91 -33.39 4.70
N VAL A 80 31.46 -32.19 5.06
CA VAL A 80 32.27 -30.98 5.10
C VAL A 80 32.83 -30.83 6.51
N SER A 81 34.16 -30.92 6.63
CA SER A 81 34.92 -30.66 7.84
C SER A 81 34.89 -29.16 8.17
N VAL A 82 34.44 -28.83 9.38
CA VAL A 82 34.47 -27.46 9.93
C VAL A 82 35.78 -27.29 10.72
N PRO A 83 36.62 -26.28 10.44
CA PRO A 83 37.80 -26.02 11.24
C PRO A 83 37.46 -25.34 12.58
N ALA A 84 38.18 -25.78 13.62
CA ALA A 84 38.06 -25.37 15.00
C ALA A 84 38.44 -23.89 15.24
N VAL A 85 37.61 -23.22 16.05
CA VAL A 85 37.85 -21.87 16.57
C VAL A 85 38.68 -21.96 17.87
N PRO A 86 39.78 -21.20 18.02
CA PRO A 86 40.53 -21.13 19.28
C PRO A 86 39.85 -20.23 20.33
N PRO A 87 40.07 -20.48 21.64
CA PRO A 87 39.44 -19.75 22.72
C PRO A 87 40.11 -18.40 23.01
N SER A 88 39.32 -17.33 23.01
CA SER A 88 39.75 -16.01 23.52
C SER A 88 39.86 -16.03 25.04
N THR A 89 41.07 -15.75 25.51
CA THR A 89 41.44 -15.59 26.91
C THR A 89 41.35 -14.11 27.30
N GLY A 90 40.54 -13.82 28.32
CA GLY A 90 40.96 -13.04 29.49
C GLY A 90 40.93 -11.50 29.45
N LEU A 91 40.64 -10.96 30.65
CA LEU A 91 40.78 -9.58 31.15
C LEU A 91 39.57 -8.67 30.85
N ALA A 92 38.95 -7.98 31.81
CA ALA A 92 39.22 -7.78 33.23
C ALA A 92 37.92 -7.37 33.94
N GLU A 93 37.72 -7.87 35.15
CA GLU A 93 36.75 -7.34 36.11
C GLU A 93 37.30 -6.04 36.70
N VAL A 94 36.49 -4.98 36.65
CA VAL A 94 36.73 -3.75 37.40
C VAL A 94 35.76 -3.73 38.59
N PRO A 95 36.26 -3.72 39.84
CA PRO A 95 35.44 -3.46 41.00
C PRO A 95 35.40 -1.94 41.24
N CYS A 96 34.21 -1.39 41.45
CA CYS A 96 34.07 -0.06 42.05
C CYS A 96 33.00 -0.17 43.15
N SER A 97 33.47 -0.35 44.38
CA SER A 97 32.69 -0.24 45.60
C SER A 97 32.39 1.23 45.91
N GLU A 98 31.17 1.44 46.41
CA GLU A 98 30.79 2.24 47.59
C GLU A 98 31.72 3.40 47.98
N ASP A 99 31.18 4.63 48.13
CA ASP A 99 30.71 5.03 49.46
C ASP A 99 30.07 6.44 49.52
N THR A 100 29.17 6.58 50.50
CA THR A 100 28.93 7.80 51.33
C THR A 100 28.28 9.03 50.64
N ALA A 101 26.97 9.25 50.72
CA ALA A 101 26.14 9.73 51.86
C ALA A 101 25.91 11.26 51.91
N LEU A 102 24.68 11.58 52.34
CA LEU A 102 24.21 12.83 52.95
C LEU A 102 24.12 14.08 52.05
N LEU A 103 22.87 14.45 51.72
CA LEU A 103 22.22 15.68 52.20
C LEU A 103 20.90 15.89 51.46
N ALA A 104 19.77 15.61 52.11
CA ALA A 104 18.51 16.36 51.93
C ALA A 104 17.47 15.86 52.95
N HIS A 105 17.59 16.34 54.18
CA HIS A 105 16.38 16.66 54.92
C HIS A 105 15.64 17.75 54.14
N ARG A 106 14.33 17.61 53.95
CA ARG A 106 13.32 18.55 54.48
C ARG A 106 11.99 18.54 53.72
N ASP A 107 10.93 18.57 54.53
CA ASP A 107 9.53 18.90 54.26
C ASP A 107 8.63 17.85 53.57
N GLN A 108 8.06 16.98 54.42
CA GLN A 108 6.69 16.51 54.28
C GLN A 108 5.75 17.72 54.40
N GLN A 109 5.20 18.19 53.28
CA GLN A 109 4.05 19.09 53.28
C GLN A 109 2.89 18.49 52.48
N LEU A 110 1.81 18.27 53.23
CA LEU A 110 0.45 17.90 52.85
C LEU A 110 0.02 18.44 51.47
N ARG A 111 -0.25 17.54 50.52
CA ARG A 111 -0.98 17.87 49.28
C ARG A 111 -2.49 17.71 49.50
N PRO A 112 -3.32 18.73 49.23
CA PRO A 112 -4.77 18.61 49.17
C PRO A 112 -5.18 17.70 48.00
N GLY A 113 -6.19 16.86 48.24
CA GLY A 113 -6.73 15.93 47.25
C GLY A 113 -7.19 16.65 45.99
N VAL A 114 -6.59 16.27 44.86
CA VAL A 114 -7.09 16.63 43.53
C VAL A 114 -8.23 15.65 43.21
N PRO A 115 -9.44 16.14 42.88
CA PRO A 115 -10.51 15.29 42.39
C PRO A 115 -10.03 14.63 41.11
N GLY A 116 -10.07 13.29 41.07
CA GLY A 116 -9.82 12.54 39.85
C GLY A 116 -10.80 12.97 38.77
N THR A 117 -10.34 13.81 37.84
CA THR A 117 -10.97 13.93 36.55
C THR A 117 -10.69 12.63 35.82
N ASN A 118 -11.60 11.68 35.95
CA ASN A 118 -11.80 10.65 34.96
C ASN A 118 -12.11 11.39 33.66
N THR A 119 -11.06 11.69 32.89
CA THR A 119 -11.17 12.06 31.48
C THR A 119 -11.68 10.82 30.77
N THR A 120 -12.99 10.63 30.84
CA THR A 120 -13.75 9.84 29.89
C THR A 120 -13.54 10.53 28.55
N ALA A 121 -12.50 10.09 27.83
CA ALA A 121 -12.26 10.52 26.47
C ALA A 121 -13.55 10.25 25.68
N ALA A 122 -14.27 11.31 25.34
CA ALA A 122 -15.40 11.25 24.46
C ALA A 122 -14.89 10.68 23.14
N GLY A 123 -15.07 9.37 22.95
CA GLY A 123 -14.74 8.70 21.70
C GLY A 123 -15.49 9.42 20.59
N SER A 124 -14.74 10.12 19.74
CA SER A 124 -15.30 10.72 18.54
C SER A 124 -15.75 9.57 17.66
N SER A 125 -17.03 9.21 17.78
CA SER A 125 -17.64 8.18 16.96
C SER A 125 -17.60 8.67 15.52
N ILE A 126 -16.91 7.94 14.65
CA ILE A 126 -16.82 8.31 13.24
C ILE A 126 -18.19 8.04 12.61
N ILE A 127 -18.75 9.05 11.97
CA ILE A 127 -20.10 9.00 11.39
C ILE A 127 -19.98 8.70 9.89
N CYS A 128 -20.74 7.71 9.42
CA CYS A 128 -20.90 7.48 7.98
C CYS A 128 -21.70 8.65 7.37
N PRO A 129 -21.25 9.25 6.25
CA PRO A 129 -22.01 10.31 5.58
C PRO A 129 -23.42 9.85 5.19
N SER A 130 -24.42 10.72 5.34
CA SER A 130 -25.81 10.41 4.98
C SER A 130 -26.01 10.24 3.47
N GLU A 131 -25.14 10.85 2.68
CA GLU A 131 -25.14 10.85 1.22
C GLU A 131 -24.37 9.66 0.64
N ALA A 132 -23.79 8.81 1.49
CA ALA A 132 -22.97 7.70 1.06
C ALA A 132 -23.79 6.65 0.32
N LEU A 133 -23.28 6.21 -0.83
CA LEU A 133 -23.86 5.09 -1.58
C LEU A 133 -23.80 3.79 -0.75
N GLU A 134 -24.68 2.85 -1.08
CA GLU A 134 -24.84 1.59 -0.35
C GLU A 134 -23.52 0.82 -0.20
N TRP A 135 -22.71 0.79 -1.27
CA TRP A 135 -21.41 0.10 -1.24
C TRP A 135 -20.47 0.69 -0.19
N PHE A 136 -20.43 2.01 -0.04
CA PHE A 136 -19.58 2.71 0.92
C PHE A 136 -20.11 2.48 2.33
N SER A 137 -21.41 2.72 2.54
CA SER A 137 -22.06 2.54 3.84
C SER A 137 -21.89 1.12 4.38
N SER A 138 -22.02 0.11 3.50
CA SER A 138 -21.80 -1.30 3.84
C SER A 138 -20.35 -1.58 4.24
N ALA A 139 -19.38 -1.12 3.44
CA ALA A 139 -17.95 -1.27 3.75
C ALA A 139 -17.53 -0.53 5.02
N PHE A 140 -18.00 0.70 5.20
CA PHE A 140 -17.73 1.53 6.37
C PHE A 140 -18.29 0.91 7.65
N SER A 141 -19.53 0.43 7.61
CA SER A 141 -20.16 -0.31 8.71
C SER A 141 -19.37 -1.58 9.06
N GLN A 142 -18.92 -2.33 8.06
CA GLN A 142 -18.07 -3.50 8.27
C GLN A 142 -16.75 -3.14 8.96
N MET A 143 -16.07 -2.07 8.52
CA MET A 143 -14.76 -1.66 9.06
C MET A 143 -14.84 -1.04 10.46
N THR A 144 -15.98 -0.42 10.81
CA THR A 144 -16.22 0.16 12.13
C THR A 144 -16.81 -0.82 13.14
N ALA A 145 -17.22 -2.02 12.71
CA ALA A 145 -17.75 -3.06 13.60
C ALA A 145 -16.72 -3.57 14.63
N THR A 146 -15.43 -3.35 14.39
CA THR A 146 -14.35 -3.71 15.32
C THR A 146 -13.48 -2.50 15.59
N ASN A 147 -13.24 -2.20 16.88
CA ASN A 147 -12.34 -1.14 17.28
C ASN A 147 -10.88 -1.58 17.09
N LEU A 148 -10.24 -1.09 16.02
CA LEU A 148 -8.82 -1.29 15.73
C LEU A 148 -7.94 -0.15 16.27
N GLY A 149 -8.52 0.80 17.00
CA GLY A 149 -7.82 1.91 17.64
C GLY A 149 -7.82 3.20 16.82
N PRO A 150 -7.38 4.31 17.44
CA PRO A 150 -7.55 5.67 16.92
C PRO A 150 -6.80 5.94 15.62
N HIS A 151 -5.70 5.23 15.35
CA HIS A 151 -4.99 5.37 14.07
C HIS A 151 -5.81 4.81 12.90
N PHE A 152 -6.53 3.70 13.11
CA PHE A 152 -7.41 3.16 12.08
C PHE A 152 -8.65 4.03 11.91
N ASP A 153 -9.16 4.63 12.98
CA ASP A 153 -10.22 5.64 12.90
C ASP A 153 -9.78 6.85 12.05
N ALA A 154 -8.57 7.35 12.28
CA ALA A 154 -8.01 8.43 11.46
C ALA A 154 -7.87 8.04 9.97
N LEU A 155 -7.54 6.79 9.67
CA LEU A 155 -7.52 6.25 8.31
C LEU A 155 -8.91 6.28 7.68
N LEU A 156 -9.94 5.82 8.40
CA LEU A 156 -11.32 5.84 7.93
C LEU A 156 -11.80 7.27 7.65
N VAL A 157 -11.49 8.22 8.52
CA VAL A 157 -11.82 9.64 8.29
C VAL A 157 -11.15 10.17 7.01
N ALA A 158 -9.87 9.85 6.80
CA ALA A 158 -9.16 10.28 5.59
C ALA A 158 -9.75 9.66 4.32
N TRP A 159 -10.09 8.37 4.36
CA TRP A 159 -10.77 7.68 3.25
C TRP A 159 -12.15 8.27 2.97
N THR A 160 -12.98 8.48 3.99
CA THR A 160 -14.31 9.10 3.85
C THR A 160 -14.24 10.46 3.16
N ARG A 161 -13.21 11.27 3.44
CA ARG A 161 -13.02 12.58 2.77
C ARG A 161 -12.79 12.44 1.27
N ILE A 162 -11.96 11.47 0.85
CA ILE A 162 -11.72 11.20 -0.57
C ILE A 162 -13.02 10.80 -1.26
N GLU A 163 -13.75 9.84 -0.69
CA GLU A 163 -14.98 9.34 -1.32
C GLU A 163 -16.11 10.37 -1.30
N THR A 164 -16.18 11.23 -0.26
CA THR A 164 -17.13 12.35 -0.25
C THR A 164 -16.80 13.36 -1.36
N ALA A 165 -15.51 13.68 -1.54
CA ALA A 165 -15.08 14.59 -2.60
C ALA A 165 -15.31 14.03 -4.01
N SER A 166 -15.26 12.70 -4.18
CA SER A 166 -15.58 12.01 -5.43
C SER A 166 -17.07 11.69 -5.60
N LYS A 167 -17.94 12.16 -4.68
CA LYS A 167 -19.38 11.85 -4.65
C LYS A 167 -19.67 10.34 -4.66
N PHE A 168 -18.74 9.55 -4.10
CA PHE A 168 -18.78 8.08 -4.04
C PHE A 168 -18.86 7.40 -5.42
N GLU A 169 -18.51 8.10 -6.50
CA GLU A 169 -18.49 7.55 -7.84
C GLU A 169 -17.32 6.55 -8.00
N ASN A 170 -17.32 5.77 -9.07
CA ASN A 170 -16.18 4.91 -9.38
C ASN A 170 -15.18 5.67 -10.24
N GLY A 171 -13.91 5.68 -9.83
CA GLY A 171 -12.84 6.22 -10.65
C GLY A 171 -12.55 5.33 -11.87
N PRO A 172 -11.99 5.90 -12.94
CA PRO A 172 -11.58 5.13 -14.13
C PRO A 172 -10.37 4.23 -13.87
N TYR A 173 -9.64 4.49 -12.78
CA TYR A 173 -8.41 3.81 -12.42
C TYR A 173 -8.58 2.94 -11.17
N SER A 174 -7.74 1.92 -11.07
CA SER A 174 -7.65 1.05 -9.90
C SER A 174 -6.20 0.93 -9.47
N LEU A 175 -5.98 0.63 -8.19
CA LEU A 175 -4.63 0.40 -7.69
C LEU A 175 -3.97 -0.76 -8.44
N SER A 176 -2.65 -0.69 -8.60
CA SER A 176 -1.87 -1.80 -9.17
C SER A 176 -2.13 -3.10 -8.42
N SER A 177 -2.34 -4.19 -9.16
CA SER A 177 -2.51 -5.54 -8.60
C SER A 177 -1.19 -6.26 -8.37
N LYS A 178 -0.09 -5.71 -8.88
CA LYS A 178 1.25 -6.31 -8.80
C LYS A 178 1.67 -6.43 -7.33
N GLY A 179 1.93 -7.66 -6.88
CA GLY A 179 2.40 -7.92 -5.52
C GLY A 179 1.33 -7.86 -4.42
N ARG A 180 0.07 -7.57 -4.77
CA ARG A 180 -1.05 -7.49 -3.82
C ARG A 180 -1.23 -8.80 -3.04
N PRO A 181 -1.52 -8.75 -1.72
CA PRO A 181 -1.82 -9.96 -0.95
C PRO A 181 -2.97 -10.77 -1.58
N ALA A 182 -2.81 -12.09 -1.66
CA ALA A 182 -3.76 -12.97 -2.35
C ALA A 182 -5.17 -12.92 -1.74
N GLU A 183 -5.27 -12.73 -0.43
CA GLU A 183 -6.53 -12.53 0.30
C GLU A 183 -7.32 -11.34 -0.24
N VAL A 184 -6.64 -10.23 -0.52
CA VAL A 184 -7.25 -9.01 -1.04
C VAL A 184 -7.72 -9.24 -2.48
N THR A 185 -6.90 -9.90 -3.30
CA THR A 185 -7.29 -10.28 -4.66
C THR A 185 -8.55 -11.17 -4.66
N ARG A 186 -8.60 -12.20 -3.81
CA ARG A 186 -9.78 -13.06 -3.66
C ARG A 186 -11.01 -12.27 -3.17
N TRP A 187 -10.82 -11.33 -2.25
CA TRP A 187 -11.90 -10.49 -1.73
C TRP A 187 -12.53 -9.61 -2.80
N ILE A 188 -11.71 -8.98 -3.65
CA ILE A 188 -12.18 -8.19 -4.81
C ILE A 188 -12.91 -9.09 -5.82
N GLN A 189 -12.33 -10.23 -6.17
CA GLN A 189 -12.96 -11.20 -7.08
C GLN A 189 -14.30 -11.72 -6.54
N GLY A 190 -14.42 -11.84 -5.22
CA GLY A 190 -15.65 -12.19 -4.51
C GLY A 190 -16.63 -11.02 -4.33
N LYS A 191 -16.45 -9.90 -5.05
CA LYS A 191 -17.30 -8.70 -4.98
C LYS A 191 -17.47 -8.17 -3.56
N HIS A 192 -16.40 -8.22 -2.76
CA HIS A 192 -16.35 -7.71 -1.40
C HIS A 192 -17.26 -8.44 -0.40
N SER A 193 -17.80 -9.60 -0.77
CA SER A 193 -18.85 -10.29 0.00
C SER A 193 -18.40 -10.87 1.34
N ARG A 194 -17.16 -11.37 1.44
CA ARG A 194 -16.67 -12.08 2.63
C ARG A 194 -15.25 -11.65 3.00
N ILE A 195 -15.07 -11.17 4.23
CA ILE A 195 -13.76 -10.88 4.81
C ILE A 195 -12.87 -12.13 4.73
N PRO A 196 -11.71 -12.06 4.06
CA PRO A 196 -10.82 -13.20 3.92
C PRO A 196 -10.14 -13.53 5.25
N GLU A 197 -9.89 -14.82 5.49
CA GLU A 197 -9.09 -15.25 6.62
C GLU A 197 -7.59 -15.08 6.32
N VAL A 198 -6.89 -14.33 7.19
CA VAL A 198 -5.43 -14.20 7.15
C VAL A 198 -4.82 -15.27 8.05
N LYS A 199 -4.24 -16.32 7.43
CA LYS A 199 -3.69 -17.48 8.15
C LYS A 199 -2.36 -17.19 8.85
N SER A 200 -1.55 -16.30 8.29
CA SER A 200 -0.24 -15.93 8.84
C SER A 200 -0.08 -14.42 8.76
N VAL A 201 -0.12 -13.75 9.91
CA VAL A 201 0.09 -12.31 10.04
C VAL A 201 1.45 -11.89 9.49
N THR A 202 2.49 -12.69 9.75
CA THR A 202 3.85 -12.44 9.25
C THR A 202 3.94 -12.52 7.72
N ALA A 203 3.37 -13.55 7.10
CA ALA A 203 3.39 -13.67 5.65
C ALA A 203 2.56 -12.57 4.97
N TYR A 204 1.39 -12.27 5.55
CA TYR A 204 0.50 -11.23 5.05
C TYR A 204 1.16 -9.85 5.11
N SER A 205 1.72 -9.48 6.26
CA SER A 205 2.41 -8.19 6.45
C SER A 205 3.59 -8.01 5.48
N GLY A 206 4.39 -9.05 5.24
CA GLY A 206 5.48 -9.00 4.27
C GLY A 206 5.00 -8.88 2.82
N ALA A 207 3.87 -9.51 2.45
CA ALA A 207 3.25 -9.29 1.14
C ALA A 207 2.66 -7.88 1.02
N TRP A 208 2.02 -7.40 2.08
CA TRP A 208 1.39 -6.09 2.14
C TRP A 208 2.42 -4.97 1.97
N TRP A 209 3.53 -4.99 2.70
CA TRP A 209 4.57 -3.97 2.57
C TRP A 209 5.20 -3.95 1.18
N ARG A 210 5.46 -5.12 0.57
CA ARG A 210 5.97 -5.18 -0.82
C ARG A 210 4.98 -4.59 -1.82
N TRP A 211 3.69 -4.83 -1.63
CA TRP A 211 2.66 -4.23 -2.46
C TRP A 211 2.62 -2.70 -2.26
N TRP A 212 2.58 -2.26 -1.00
CA TRP A 212 2.57 -0.84 -0.66
C TRP A 212 3.79 -0.09 -1.19
N ASP A 213 4.97 -0.70 -1.11
CA ASP A 213 6.22 -0.18 -1.69
C ASP A 213 6.13 0.05 -3.20
N SER A 214 5.42 -0.82 -3.91
CA SER A 214 5.22 -0.70 -5.36
C SER A 214 4.16 0.32 -5.77
N LEU A 215 3.37 0.82 -4.81
CA LEU A 215 2.38 1.86 -5.02
C LEU A 215 2.92 3.26 -4.70
N GLN A 216 4.10 3.37 -4.09
CA GLN A 216 4.61 4.67 -3.67
C GLN A 216 5.04 5.51 -4.86
N PRO A 217 4.71 6.80 -4.88
CA PRO A 217 5.14 7.70 -5.93
C PRO A 217 6.64 7.99 -5.81
N GLU A 218 7.27 8.34 -6.93
CA GLU A 218 8.74 8.44 -7.01
C GLU A 218 9.32 9.52 -6.09
N TRP A 219 8.57 10.59 -5.82
CA TRP A 219 9.01 11.68 -4.96
C TRP A 219 9.07 11.32 -3.47
N ARG A 220 8.51 10.18 -3.04
CA ARG A 220 8.64 9.75 -1.65
C ARG A 220 10.05 9.27 -1.37
N VAL A 221 10.55 9.65 -0.20
CA VAL A 221 11.86 9.20 0.29
C VAL A 221 11.69 8.24 1.46
N ARG A 222 12.64 7.32 1.59
CA ARG A 222 12.77 6.49 2.79
C ARG A 222 13.60 7.22 3.84
N GLY A 223 13.22 7.04 5.10
CA GLY A 223 14.03 7.45 6.24
C GLY A 223 15.26 6.56 6.40
N SER A 224 16.13 6.94 7.35
CA SER A 224 17.34 6.17 7.68
C SER A 224 17.05 4.76 8.22
N ASP A 225 15.82 4.52 8.68
CA ASP A 225 15.35 3.21 9.15
C ASP A 225 14.78 2.33 8.02
N GLY A 226 14.85 2.80 6.77
CA GLY A 226 14.34 2.10 5.59
C GLY A 226 12.82 2.16 5.43
N LYS A 227 12.09 2.82 6.34
CA LYS A 227 10.64 3.03 6.21
C LYS A 227 10.35 4.28 5.40
N TRP A 228 9.14 4.40 4.89
CA TRP A 228 8.72 5.61 4.21
C TRP A 228 8.68 6.78 5.19
N ALA A 229 9.33 7.89 4.83
CA ALA A 229 9.30 9.08 5.65
C ALA A 229 7.95 9.79 5.51
N ILE A 230 7.44 10.29 6.64
CA ILE A 230 6.35 11.25 6.67
C ILE A 230 6.98 12.63 6.45
N GLN A 231 6.66 13.26 5.32
CA GLN A 231 7.18 14.56 4.94
C GLN A 231 6.22 15.69 5.37
N GLU A 232 6.72 16.92 5.43
CA GLU A 232 5.90 18.10 5.74
C GLU A 232 4.95 18.48 4.59
N SER A 233 5.36 18.18 3.36
CA SER A 233 4.60 18.47 2.15
C SER A 233 4.40 17.22 1.30
N TYR A 234 3.36 17.24 0.49
CA TYR A 234 3.10 16.23 -0.54
C TYR A 234 3.78 16.64 -1.85
N GLY A 235 4.32 15.67 -2.59
CA GLY A 235 4.74 15.89 -3.98
C GLY A 235 3.56 15.92 -4.94
N GLU A 236 3.84 16.02 -6.23
CA GLU A 236 2.82 15.89 -7.27
C GLU A 236 2.31 14.46 -7.34
N TRP A 237 1.00 14.27 -7.21
CA TRP A 237 0.41 12.94 -7.26
C TRP A 237 0.47 12.37 -8.67
N GLU A 238 1.05 11.18 -8.80
CA GLU A 238 0.95 10.39 -10.02
C GLU A 238 -0.39 9.65 -10.07
N ASP A 239 -0.85 9.33 -11.29
CA ASP A 239 -2.15 8.70 -11.56
C ASP A 239 -2.36 7.39 -10.78
N ALA A 240 -1.29 6.71 -10.35
CA ALA A 240 -1.33 5.42 -9.67
C ALA A 240 -2.06 5.44 -8.31
N LEU A 241 -2.05 6.57 -7.59
CA LEU A 241 -2.73 6.74 -6.30
C LEU A 241 -3.97 7.66 -6.39
N LEU A 242 -4.18 8.32 -7.52
CA LEU A 242 -5.36 9.14 -7.76
C LEU A 242 -6.56 8.28 -8.20
N VAL A 243 -6.93 7.35 -7.32
CA VAL A 243 -8.01 6.37 -7.52
C VAL A 243 -9.13 6.59 -6.50
N TRP A 244 -10.37 6.25 -6.83
CA TRP A 244 -11.49 6.36 -5.90
C TRP A 244 -12.59 5.35 -6.22
N GLY A 245 -13.57 5.25 -5.34
CA GLY A 245 -14.67 4.30 -5.45
C GLY A 245 -14.28 2.89 -5.04
N ASN A 246 -15.09 1.93 -5.49
CA ASN A 246 -15.09 0.56 -4.95
C ASN A 246 -13.79 -0.22 -5.21
N ASN A 247 -13.01 0.15 -6.22
CA ASN A 247 -11.72 -0.47 -6.56
C ASN A 247 -10.50 0.43 -6.24
N GLY A 248 -10.73 1.60 -5.64
CA GLY A 248 -9.70 2.56 -5.27
C GLY A 248 -9.17 2.29 -3.85
N HIS A 249 -9.20 3.35 -3.04
CA HIS A 249 -8.67 3.36 -1.67
C HIS A 249 -9.36 2.38 -0.72
N LEU A 250 -10.62 1.99 -1.01
CA LEU A 250 -11.30 0.92 -0.29
C LEU A 250 -10.41 -0.34 -0.19
N THR A 251 -9.68 -0.68 -1.25
CA THR A 251 -8.80 -1.85 -1.27
C THR A 251 -7.67 -1.76 -0.22
N LEU A 252 -7.08 -0.57 -0.05
CA LEU A 252 -6.02 -0.35 0.95
C LEU A 252 -6.59 -0.42 2.36
N VAL A 253 -7.70 0.29 2.61
CA VAL A 253 -8.35 0.31 3.93
C VAL A 253 -8.80 -1.10 4.33
N ALA A 254 -9.45 -1.83 3.42
CA ALA A 254 -9.87 -3.21 3.65
C ALA A 254 -8.69 -4.15 3.94
N SER A 255 -7.59 -4.01 3.19
CA SER A 255 -6.40 -4.83 3.42
C SER A 255 -5.78 -4.62 4.82
N LEU A 256 -5.75 -3.37 5.30
CA LEU A 256 -5.29 -3.04 6.65
C LEU A 256 -6.27 -3.51 7.71
N TYR A 257 -7.57 -3.46 7.44
CA TYR A 257 -8.60 -4.03 8.31
C TYR A 257 -8.42 -5.55 8.47
N PHE A 258 -8.20 -6.29 7.37
CA PHE A 258 -7.96 -7.74 7.43
C PHE A 258 -6.75 -8.08 8.27
N TRP A 259 -5.67 -7.32 8.11
CA TRP A 259 -4.46 -7.48 8.92
C TRP A 259 -4.75 -7.17 10.39
N GLY A 260 -5.43 -6.09 10.71
CA GLY A 260 -5.78 -5.70 12.07
C GLY A 260 -6.63 -6.76 12.78
N LEU A 261 -7.66 -7.29 12.11
CA LEU A 261 -8.49 -8.38 12.63
C LEU A 261 -7.67 -9.65 12.94
N ALA A 262 -6.74 -10.00 12.06
CA ALA A 262 -5.90 -11.19 12.24
C ALA A 262 -4.89 -11.02 13.39
N ALA A 263 -4.32 -9.82 13.50
CA ALA A 263 -3.43 -9.43 14.58
C ALA A 263 -4.12 -9.46 15.95
N LEU A 264 -5.35 -8.94 16.07
CA LEU A 264 -6.10 -8.97 17.32
C LEU A 264 -6.36 -10.40 17.82
N LYS A 265 -6.66 -11.33 16.91
CA LYS A 265 -6.80 -12.76 17.25
C LYS A 265 -5.51 -13.37 17.81
N SER A 266 -4.37 -12.74 17.54
CA SER A 266 -3.03 -13.20 17.89
C SER A 266 -2.45 -12.50 19.12
N THR A 267 -3.27 -11.76 19.91
CA THR A 267 -3.01 -11.08 21.21
C THR A 267 -2.96 -9.56 21.12
N THR A 268 -2.08 -8.98 20.29
CA THR A 268 -1.89 -7.51 20.19
C THR A 268 -1.62 -7.07 18.76
N LEU A 269 -1.92 -5.81 18.45
CA LEU A 269 -1.63 -5.21 17.15
C LEU A 269 -0.11 -5.01 17.00
N PRO A 270 0.53 -5.59 15.97
CA PRO A 270 1.95 -5.37 15.72
C PRO A 270 2.26 -3.91 15.42
N SER A 271 3.40 -3.42 15.91
CA SER A 271 3.91 -2.08 15.57
C SER A 271 4.05 -1.85 14.06
N SER A 272 4.30 -2.92 13.29
CA SER A 272 4.35 -2.86 11.82
C SER A 272 3.00 -2.59 11.18
N TRP A 273 1.89 -3.06 11.77
CA TRP A 273 0.54 -2.78 11.29
C TRP A 273 0.19 -1.31 11.57
N GLU A 274 0.48 -0.83 12.77
CA GLU A 274 0.25 0.56 13.14
C GLU A 274 1.05 1.53 12.26
N ALA A 275 2.33 1.22 12.00
CA ALA A 275 3.15 1.98 11.06
C ALA A 275 2.54 2.03 9.65
N ALA A 276 1.97 0.93 9.17
CA ALA A 276 1.28 0.88 7.88
C ALA A 276 0.02 1.76 7.87
N VAL A 277 -0.79 1.70 8.93
CA VAL A 277 -2.00 2.52 9.07
C VAL A 277 -1.65 4.01 9.09
N ILE A 278 -0.64 4.41 9.87
CA ILE A 278 -0.18 5.80 9.95
C ILE A 278 0.30 6.29 8.58
N ASP A 279 1.11 5.47 7.88
CA ASP A 279 1.66 5.83 6.58
C ASP A 279 0.58 6.00 5.50
N VAL A 280 -0.35 5.04 5.41
CA VAL A 280 -1.49 5.13 4.47
C VAL A 280 -2.39 6.31 4.83
N THR A 281 -2.64 6.57 6.12
CA THR A 281 -3.43 7.73 6.56
C THR A 281 -2.79 9.04 6.09
N TRP A 282 -1.47 9.16 6.18
CA TRP A 282 -0.76 10.35 5.71
C TRP A 282 -0.93 10.55 4.20
N ILE A 283 -0.81 9.49 3.40
CA ILE A 283 -1.05 9.52 1.95
C ILE A 283 -2.49 9.91 1.63
N LEU A 284 -3.48 9.27 2.24
CA LEU A 284 -4.90 9.56 1.97
C LEU A 284 -5.27 11.00 2.33
N LYS A 285 -4.68 11.55 3.40
CA LYS A 285 -4.88 12.98 3.75
C LYS A 285 -4.36 13.90 2.64
N GLY A 286 -3.21 13.59 2.07
CA GLY A 286 -2.64 14.39 0.99
C GLY A 286 -3.44 14.31 -0.30
N ILE A 287 -3.92 13.11 -0.64
CA ILE A 287 -4.81 12.90 -1.78
C ILE A 287 -6.14 13.64 -1.58
N ALA A 288 -6.74 13.57 -0.38
CA ALA A 288 -7.97 14.31 -0.07
C ALA A 288 -7.79 15.82 -0.22
N LEU A 289 -6.66 16.37 0.23
CA LEU A 289 -6.34 17.79 0.05
C LEU A 289 -6.21 18.16 -1.43
N ASP A 290 -5.59 17.31 -2.24
CA ASP A 290 -5.46 17.53 -3.68
C ASP A 290 -6.83 17.54 -4.39
N TYR A 291 -7.70 16.58 -4.08
CA TYR A 291 -9.08 16.56 -4.60
C TYR A 291 -9.86 17.82 -4.23
N GLU A 292 -9.82 18.23 -2.97
CA GLU A 292 -10.52 19.43 -2.51
C GLU A 292 -10.01 20.67 -3.25
N ASN A 293 -8.72 20.75 -3.55
CA ASN A 293 -8.13 21.84 -4.31
C ASN A 293 -8.52 21.78 -5.80
N TYR A 294 -8.58 20.60 -6.40
CA TYR A 294 -9.02 20.39 -7.78
C TYR A 294 -10.49 20.78 -7.98
N VAL A 295 -11.38 20.34 -7.08
CA VAL A 295 -12.81 20.69 -7.12
C VAL A 295 -13.00 22.21 -7.02
N LYS A 296 -12.26 22.87 -6.11
CA LYS A 296 -12.29 24.34 -5.98
C LYS A 296 -11.83 25.05 -7.27
N LYS A 297 -10.74 24.59 -7.89
CA LYS A 297 -10.19 25.19 -9.12
C LYS A 297 -11.09 24.99 -10.35
N SER A 298 -11.70 23.81 -10.46
CA SER A 298 -12.55 23.46 -11.62
C SER A 298 -13.95 24.10 -11.58
N GLY A 299 -14.32 24.77 -10.49
CA GLY A 299 -15.63 25.42 -10.34
C GLY A 299 -16.81 24.44 -10.29
N ARG A 300 -16.55 23.12 -10.21
CA ARG A 300 -17.58 22.10 -10.02
C ARG A 300 -18.01 22.11 -8.56
N ARG A 301 -19.25 22.51 -8.28
CA ARG A 301 -19.94 22.25 -7.01
C ARG A 301 -20.94 21.13 -7.26
#